data_AF-A0A2D9P6X0-F1
#
_entry.id   AF-A0A2D9P6X0-F1
#
_cell.length_a   1.000
_cell.length_b   1.000
_cell.length_c   1.000
_cell.angle_alpha   90.00
_cell.angle_beta   90.00
_cell.angle_gamma   90.00
#
_symmetry.space_group_name_H-M   'P 1'
#
loop_
_entity.id
_entity.type
_entity.pdbx_description
1 polymer ?
#
loop_
_entity_poly.entity_id
_entity_poly.type
_entity_poly.pdbx_seq_one_letter_code
_entity_poly.pdbx_strand_id
1 'polypeptide(L)'
;MKEDIIVVILENGTEMELPKEITKVPSLLLLNRGNKIIEGDDIMDYLNSKINSGKTTEIDEPDCYAIYKNSLFGVHSDNYSDYDMSSDELSAKGSGGVRQMHNYCTPLSETSIETPPDNYVPDKIGTNGVDMEKLIQDRELEVKQNKRI
;
A
#
# COMPACT_ATOMS: atom_id res chain seq x y z
N MET A 1 15.38 -45.36 35.39
CA MET A 1 16.07 -44.63 34.30
C MET A 1 15.12 -43.53 33.86
N LYS A 2 15.56 -42.27 33.90
CA LYS A 2 14.75 -41.17 33.36
C LYS A 2 14.86 -41.28 31.84
N GLU A 3 13.74 -41.39 31.14
CA GLU A 3 13.75 -41.34 29.69
C GLU A 3 14.10 -39.91 29.26
N ASP A 4 15.05 -39.75 28.34
CA ASP A 4 15.35 -38.46 27.74
C ASP A 4 14.21 -38.09 26.78
N ILE A 5 13.27 -37.29 27.28
CA ILE A 5 12.10 -36.82 26.55
C ILE A 5 12.42 -35.43 25.98
N ILE A 6 12.29 -35.29 24.67
CA ILE A 6 12.42 -34.00 23.98
C ILE A 6 11.04 -33.37 23.91
N VAL A 7 10.91 -32.14 24.41
CA VAL A 7 9.66 -31.37 24.41
C VAL A 7 9.77 -30.21 23.43
N VAL A 8 8.76 -30.06 22.59
CA VAL A 8 8.59 -28.95 21.65
C VAL A 8 7.60 -27.96 22.24
N ILE A 9 7.99 -26.69 22.32
CA ILE A 9 7.11 -25.60 22.77
C ILE A 9 6.48 -24.99 21.51
N LEU A 10 5.15 -25.05 21.42
CA LEU A 10 4.37 -24.48 20.33
C LEU A 10 4.18 -22.96 20.55
N GLU A 11 3.84 -22.22 19.49
CA GLU A 11 3.71 -20.75 19.54
C GLU A 11 2.68 -20.25 20.56
N ASN A 12 1.66 -21.06 20.84
CA ASN A 12 0.64 -20.79 21.86
C ASN A 12 1.13 -21.04 23.30
N GLY A 13 2.39 -21.45 23.49
CA GLY A 13 2.98 -21.77 24.79
C GLY A 13 2.66 -23.18 25.30
N THR A 14 1.96 -24.02 24.53
CA THR A 14 1.72 -25.41 24.93
C THR A 14 2.92 -26.30 24.63
N GLU A 15 3.18 -27.24 25.52
CA GLU A 15 4.25 -28.23 25.39
C GLU A 15 3.73 -29.50 24.71
N MET A 16 4.50 -30.01 23.74
CA MET A 16 4.22 -31.27 23.04
C MET A 16 5.46 -32.16 23.10
N GLU A 17 5.30 -33.41 23.54
CA GLU A 17 6.36 -34.40 23.51
C GLU A 17 6.67 -34.82 22.06
N LEU A 18 7.96 -34.82 21.70
CA LEU A 18 8.40 -35.25 20.39
C LEU A 18 8.28 -36.79 20.28
N PRO A 19 7.57 -37.32 19.27
CA PRO A 19 7.46 -38.76 19.09
C PRO A 19 8.80 -39.41 18.78
N LYS A 20 9.09 -40.55 19.43
CA LYS A 20 10.33 -41.32 19.25
C LYS A 20 10.45 -41.94 17.85
N GLU A 21 9.39 -41.94 17.05
CA GLU A 21 9.42 -42.42 15.67
C GLU A 21 10.22 -41.49 14.73
N ILE A 22 10.44 -40.23 15.11
CA ILE A 22 11.21 -39.27 14.32
C ILE A 22 12.71 -39.58 14.49
N THR A 23 13.26 -40.31 13.53
CA THR A 23 14.68 -40.74 13.57
C THR A 23 15.57 -39.96 12.60
N LYS A 24 14.98 -39.26 11.63
CA LYS A 24 15.71 -38.54 10.56
C LYS A 24 15.20 -37.12 10.37
N VAL A 25 16.07 -36.28 9.82
CA VAL A 25 15.78 -34.91 9.38
C VAL A 25 16.19 -34.76 7.91
N PRO A 26 15.45 -33.99 7.09
CA PRO A 26 14.24 -33.23 7.43
C PRO A 26 13.00 -34.13 7.60
N SER A 27 12.12 -33.79 8.53
CA SER A 27 10.85 -34.48 8.79
C SER A 27 9.72 -33.48 9.06
N LEU A 28 8.50 -33.85 8.66
CA LEU A 28 7.28 -33.06 8.81
C LEU A 28 6.22 -33.89 9.54
N LEU A 29 5.82 -33.43 10.73
CA LEU A 29 4.75 -34.03 11.52
C LEU A 29 3.41 -33.35 11.21
N LEU A 30 2.45 -34.11 10.70
CA LEU A 30 1.12 -33.63 10.35
C LEU A 30 0.12 -33.89 11.49
N LEU A 31 0.02 -32.96 12.43
CA LEU A 31 -0.89 -33.04 13.58
C LEU A 31 -2.35 -33.26 13.15
N ASN A 32 -2.81 -32.55 12.12
CA ASN A 32 -4.19 -32.61 11.63
C ASN A 32 -4.52 -33.88 10.82
N ARG A 33 -3.56 -34.77 10.58
CA ARG A 33 -3.74 -35.99 9.79
C ARG A 33 -3.31 -37.23 10.56
N GLY A 34 -3.74 -37.28 11.83
CA GLY A 34 -3.48 -38.43 12.71
C GLY A 34 -2.00 -38.57 13.05
N ASN A 35 -1.29 -37.46 13.23
CA ASN A 35 0.14 -37.42 13.56
C ASN A 35 1.03 -38.17 12.56
N LYS A 36 0.66 -38.16 11.27
CA LYS A 36 1.47 -38.77 10.21
C LYS A 36 2.82 -38.04 10.10
N ILE A 37 3.89 -38.82 10.05
CA ILE A 37 5.26 -38.33 9.83
C ILE A 37 5.61 -38.52 8.35
N ILE A 38 6.18 -37.49 7.73
CA ILE A 38 6.75 -37.51 6.37
C ILE A 38 8.23 -37.14 6.48
N GLU A 39 9.12 -37.84 5.80
CA GLU A 39 10.57 -37.64 5.90
C GLU A 39 11.20 -37.36 4.53
N GLY A 40 12.28 -36.59 4.51
CA GLY A 40 13.12 -36.39 3.32
C GLY A 40 12.39 -35.70 2.15
N ASP A 41 12.63 -36.21 0.95
CA ASP A 41 12.14 -35.63 -0.31
C ASP A 41 10.61 -35.73 -0.46
N ASP A 42 9.97 -36.70 0.21
CA ASP A 42 8.51 -36.88 0.21
C ASP A 42 7.77 -35.66 0.79
N ILE A 43 8.45 -34.86 1.60
CA ILE A 43 7.92 -33.59 2.13
C ILE A 43 7.61 -32.64 0.97
N MET A 44 8.49 -32.59 -0.02
CA MET A 44 8.33 -31.67 -1.14
C MET A 44 7.22 -32.12 -2.08
N ASP A 45 7.10 -33.43 -2.33
CA ASP A 45 5.99 -34.00 -3.08
C ASP A 45 4.64 -33.71 -2.41
N TYR A 46 4.59 -33.85 -1.08
CA TYR A 46 3.41 -33.51 -0.30
C TYR A 46 3.04 -32.03 -0.44
N LEU A 47 4.01 -31.11 -0.32
CA LEU A 47 3.77 -29.67 -0.43
C LEU A 47 3.33 -29.28 -1.85
N ASN A 48 4.02 -29.79 -2.86
CA ASN A 48 3.71 -29.56 -4.27
C ASN A 48 2.30 -30.06 -4.64
N SER A 49 1.90 -31.22 -4.13
CA SER A 49 0.54 -31.73 -4.35
C SER A 49 -0.54 -30.79 -3.80
N LYS A 50 -0.27 -30.12 -2.68
CA LYS A 50 -1.18 -29.17 -2.03
C LYS A 50 -1.22 -27.83 -2.77
N ILE A 51 -0.08 -27.35 -3.25
CA ILE A 51 0.01 -26.14 -4.07
C ILE A 51 -0.77 -26.34 -5.38
N ASN A 52 -0.56 -27.49 -6.05
CA ASN A 52 -1.20 -27.80 -7.33
C ASN A 52 -2.70 -28.15 -7.22
N SER A 53 -3.19 -28.56 -6.05
CA SER A 53 -4.63 -28.75 -5.82
C SER A 53 -5.34 -27.43 -5.49
N GLY A 54 -4.60 -26.45 -4.97
CA GLY A 54 -5.01 -25.05 -4.90
C GLY A 54 -4.75 -24.30 -6.19
N LYS A 55 -4.99 -24.91 -7.37
CA LYS A 55 -4.95 -24.25 -8.67
C LYS A 55 -5.76 -22.94 -8.59
N THR A 56 -5.05 -21.85 -8.33
CA THR A 56 -5.24 -20.61 -9.03
C THR A 56 -5.29 -21.03 -10.49
N THR A 57 -6.48 -20.96 -11.09
CA THR A 57 -6.58 -20.89 -12.54
C THR A 57 -5.50 -19.92 -12.97
N GLU A 58 -4.44 -20.41 -13.61
CA GLU A 58 -3.57 -19.57 -14.41
C GLU A 58 -4.51 -19.01 -15.48
N ILE A 59 -5.04 -17.81 -15.21
CA ILE A 59 -5.81 -17.03 -16.16
C ILE A 59 -4.74 -16.48 -17.09
N ASP A 60 -4.34 -17.30 -18.05
CA ASP A 60 -3.32 -16.94 -19.04
C ASP A 60 -3.89 -15.97 -20.08
N GLU A 61 -5.21 -15.82 -20.15
CA GLU A 61 -5.89 -14.83 -20.99
C GLU A 61 -7.08 -14.18 -20.25
N PRO A 62 -7.24 -12.85 -20.31
CA PRO A 62 -8.42 -12.19 -19.77
C PRO A 62 -9.69 -12.65 -20.52
N ASP A 63 -10.65 -13.21 -19.79
CA ASP A 63 -11.97 -13.59 -20.30
C ASP A 63 -12.67 -12.36 -20.90
N CYS A 64 -13.04 -12.44 -22.19
CA CYS A 64 -13.69 -11.35 -22.95
C CYS A 64 -15.09 -10.94 -22.45
N TYR A 65 -15.61 -11.62 -21.42
CA TYR A 65 -16.86 -11.29 -20.74
C TYR A 65 -16.73 -11.29 -19.20
N ALA A 66 -15.51 -11.28 -18.64
CA ALA A 66 -15.31 -11.22 -17.20
C ALA A 66 -15.59 -9.83 -16.63
N ILE A 67 -16.86 -9.44 -16.62
CA ILE A 67 -17.36 -8.24 -15.95
C ILE A 67 -17.25 -8.39 -14.41
N TYR A 68 -17.12 -9.62 -13.89
CA TYR A 68 -17.30 -9.88 -12.46
C TYR A 68 -16.04 -10.28 -11.68
N LYS A 69 -14.89 -10.47 -12.35
CA LYS A 69 -13.63 -10.82 -11.69
C LYS A 69 -12.63 -9.68 -11.92
N ASN A 70 -12.65 -8.70 -11.02
CA ASN A 70 -11.82 -7.47 -10.98
C ASN A 70 -12.34 -6.21 -11.70
N SER A 71 -13.57 -6.18 -12.22
CA SER A 71 -14.19 -4.95 -12.76
C SER A 71 -15.08 -4.25 -11.74
N LEU A 72 -14.49 -3.78 -10.64
CA LEU A 72 -15.06 -2.69 -9.86
C LEU A 72 -14.11 -1.50 -9.77
N PHE A 73 -12.84 -1.65 -10.20
CA PHE A 73 -11.79 -0.65 -10.02
C PHE A 73 -10.72 -0.67 -11.13
N GLY A 74 -10.95 -1.34 -12.26
CA GLY A 74 -9.92 -1.56 -13.29
C GLY A 74 -10.07 -0.65 -14.51
N VAL A 75 -8.96 -0.05 -14.95
CA VAL A 75 -8.86 0.64 -16.25
C VAL A 75 -9.07 -0.38 -17.36
N HIS A 76 -10.03 -0.16 -18.25
CA HIS A 76 -10.22 -0.95 -19.45
C HIS A 76 -9.34 -0.39 -20.58
N SER A 77 -8.77 -1.27 -21.39
CA SER A 77 -7.94 -0.86 -22.51
C SER A 77 -8.79 -0.14 -23.56
N ASP A 78 -8.27 0.96 -24.10
CA ASP A 78 -8.87 1.83 -25.15
C ASP A 78 -9.19 1.08 -26.47
N ASN A 79 -8.86 -0.21 -26.54
CA ASN A 79 -9.13 -1.11 -27.65
C ASN A 79 -10.50 -1.82 -27.55
N TYR A 80 -11.23 -1.65 -26.44
CA TYR A 80 -12.53 -2.26 -26.24
C TYR A 80 -13.61 -1.20 -26.00
N SER A 81 -14.73 -1.36 -26.71
CA SER A 81 -15.90 -0.49 -26.59
C SER A 81 -16.99 -1.15 -25.74
N ASP A 82 -17.59 -0.40 -24.82
CA ASP A 82 -18.80 -0.78 -24.09
C ASP A 82 -20.00 -0.93 -25.05
N TYR A 83 -20.90 -1.85 -24.71
CA TYR A 83 -22.04 -2.23 -25.56
C TYR A 83 -23.05 -1.09 -25.80
N ASP A 84 -23.12 -0.12 -24.89
CA ASP A 84 -24.04 1.02 -24.97
C ASP A 84 -23.44 2.27 -25.61
N MET A 85 -22.20 2.22 -26.12
CA MET A 85 -21.55 3.35 -26.79
C MET A 85 -22.04 3.53 -28.23
N SER A 86 -22.36 4.78 -28.58
CA SER A 86 -22.73 5.16 -29.94
C SER A 86 -21.51 5.47 -30.81
N SER A 87 -21.65 5.39 -32.14
CA SER A 87 -20.55 5.69 -33.09
C SER A 87 -20.04 7.14 -32.96
N ASP A 88 -20.89 8.08 -32.54
CA ASP A 88 -20.51 9.48 -32.36
C ASP A 88 -19.60 9.66 -31.13
N GLU A 89 -19.82 8.86 -30.08
CA GLU A 89 -19.00 8.85 -28.87
C GLU A 89 -17.61 8.25 -29.09
N LEU A 90 -17.49 7.29 -30.03
CA LEU A 90 -16.20 6.71 -30.47
C LEU A 90 -15.43 7.61 -31.44
N SER A 91 -16.01 8.73 -31.88
CA SER A 91 -15.33 9.67 -32.76
C SER A 91 -14.25 10.46 -32.02
N ALA A 92 -13.28 11.02 -32.74
CA ALA A 92 -12.25 11.89 -32.16
C ALA A 92 -12.80 13.17 -31.49
N LYS A 93 -14.09 13.47 -31.67
CA LYS A 93 -14.81 14.58 -31.01
C LYS A 93 -15.72 14.10 -29.88
N GLY A 94 -15.91 12.78 -29.75
CA GLY A 94 -16.73 12.17 -28.72
C GLY A 94 -15.99 12.12 -27.38
N SER A 95 -16.73 11.92 -26.30
CA SER A 95 -16.16 11.73 -24.96
C SER A 95 -15.69 10.28 -24.72
N GLY A 96 -15.33 9.56 -25.79
CA GLY A 96 -15.05 8.13 -25.82
C GLY A 96 -13.92 7.73 -24.88
N GLY A 97 -14.27 7.36 -23.65
CA GLY A 97 -13.33 6.96 -22.59
C GLY A 97 -13.46 7.76 -21.29
N VAL A 98 -14.10 8.93 -21.31
CA VAL A 98 -14.29 9.76 -20.09
C VAL A 98 -15.26 9.07 -19.10
N ARG A 99 -16.16 8.20 -19.60
CA ARG A 99 -17.06 7.38 -18.76
C ARG A 99 -16.31 6.37 -17.88
N GLN A 100 -15.13 5.92 -18.30
CA GLN A 100 -14.30 4.97 -17.53
C GLN A 100 -13.51 5.66 -16.41
N MET A 101 -13.46 7.00 -16.39
CA MET A 101 -12.91 7.71 -15.23
C MET A 101 -13.90 7.62 -14.08
N HIS A 102 -13.63 6.74 -13.12
CA HIS A 102 -14.35 6.67 -11.83
C HIS A 102 -14.16 7.92 -10.93
N ASN A 103 -13.66 9.03 -11.48
CA ASN A 103 -13.66 10.30 -10.77
C ASN A 103 -15.05 10.93 -10.90
N TYR A 104 -15.78 11.02 -9.79
CA TYR A 104 -17.11 11.65 -9.66
C TYR A 104 -17.13 13.17 -9.92
N CYS A 105 -16.11 13.72 -10.57
CA CYS A 105 -16.05 15.11 -10.97
C CYS A 105 -15.64 15.14 -12.44
N THR A 106 -16.59 15.50 -13.31
CA THR A 106 -16.23 16.11 -14.59
C THR A 106 -15.29 17.27 -14.29
N PRO A 107 -14.26 17.58 -15.11
CA PRO A 107 -13.45 18.77 -14.89
C PRO A 107 -14.38 19.99 -14.90
N LEU A 108 -14.79 20.41 -13.70
CA LEU A 108 -15.76 21.47 -13.54
C LEU A 108 -15.03 22.73 -13.98
N SER A 109 -15.60 23.39 -14.98
CA SER A 109 -15.18 24.70 -15.44
C SER A 109 -14.92 25.61 -14.24
N GLU A 110 -13.66 26.05 -14.11
CA GLU A 110 -13.16 27.07 -13.19
C GLU A 110 -13.56 26.91 -11.71
N THR A 111 -12.91 25.98 -11.01
CA THR A 111 -12.92 25.98 -9.54
C THR A 111 -11.93 27.02 -9.00
N SER A 112 -12.43 28.18 -8.58
CA SER A 112 -11.69 29.14 -7.74
C SER A 112 -11.62 28.60 -6.31
N ILE A 113 -10.40 28.37 -5.79
CA ILE A 113 -10.20 27.99 -4.39
C ILE A 113 -10.11 29.27 -3.56
N GLU A 114 -11.03 29.47 -2.62
CA GLU A 114 -10.96 30.55 -1.64
C GLU A 114 -9.72 30.35 -0.76
N THR A 115 -8.69 31.17 -1.00
CA THR A 115 -7.50 31.21 -0.15
C THR A 115 -7.72 32.23 0.97
N PRO A 116 -7.21 31.99 2.18
CA PRO A 116 -7.20 33.00 3.23
C PRO A 116 -6.56 34.31 2.71
N PRO A 117 -6.99 35.48 3.20
CA PRO A 117 -6.42 36.75 2.76
C PRO A 117 -4.91 36.75 3.02
N ASP A 118 -4.13 37.03 1.98
CA ASP A 118 -2.68 37.16 2.08
C ASP A 118 -2.35 38.37 2.97
N ASN A 119 -1.99 38.09 4.23
CA ASN A 119 -1.58 39.09 5.21
C ASN A 119 -0.05 39.24 5.25
N TYR A 120 0.67 38.70 4.27
CA TYR A 120 2.10 38.85 4.17
C TYR A 120 2.46 40.32 3.95
N VAL A 121 3.18 40.89 4.91
CA VAL A 121 3.79 42.20 4.76
C VAL A 121 5.30 41.99 4.64
N PRO A 122 5.93 42.28 3.49
CA PRO A 122 7.35 42.10 3.32
C PRO A 122 8.13 42.98 4.30
N ASP A 123 9.12 42.40 4.97
CA ASP A 123 9.99 43.10 5.91
C ASP A 123 11.05 43.92 5.16
N LYS A 124 10.58 45.00 4.51
CA LYS A 124 11.40 45.94 3.76
C LYS A 124 11.56 47.23 4.55
N ILE A 125 12.80 47.70 4.64
CA ILE A 125 13.12 49.03 5.16
C ILE A 125 12.26 50.09 4.45
N GLY A 126 11.61 50.96 5.22
CA GLY A 126 10.74 52.03 4.73
C GLY A 126 9.28 51.67 4.43
N THR A 127 8.88 50.39 4.36
CA THR A 127 7.47 50.03 4.02
C THR A 127 6.57 49.89 5.26
N ASN A 128 7.13 49.54 6.42
CA ASN A 128 6.39 49.27 7.67
C ASN A 128 6.78 50.18 8.84
N GLY A 129 7.22 51.41 8.58
CA GLY A 129 7.62 52.35 9.63
C GLY A 129 8.90 51.98 10.39
N VAL A 130 9.64 50.99 9.88
CA VAL A 130 11.03 50.71 10.25
C VAL A 130 11.92 51.62 9.40
N ASP A 131 12.21 52.80 9.95
CA ASP A 131 13.18 53.74 9.41
C ASP A 131 14.58 53.40 9.89
N MET A 132 15.58 53.70 9.05
CA MET A 132 16.99 53.47 9.37
C MET A 132 17.40 54.14 10.70
N GLU A 133 16.81 55.28 11.04
CA GLU A 133 17.06 55.98 12.31
C GLU A 133 16.61 55.16 13.53
N LYS A 134 15.46 54.48 13.47
CA LYS A 134 14.99 53.63 14.57
C LYS A 134 15.91 52.42 14.79
N LEU A 135 16.35 51.80 13.69
CA LEU A 135 17.30 50.68 13.75
C LEU A 135 18.66 51.07 14.34
N ILE A 136 19.10 52.32 14.13
CA ILE A 136 20.32 52.85 14.73
C ILE A 136 20.12 53.08 16.24
N GLN A 137 18.99 53.67 16.65
CA GLN A 137 18.66 53.87 18.06
C GLN A 137 18.55 52.56 18.85
N ASP A 138 17.87 51.55 18.30
CA ASP A 138 17.74 50.24 18.94
C ASP A 138 19.11 49.57 19.13
N ARG A 139 19.98 49.63 18.11
CA ARG A 139 21.36 49.12 18.19
C ARG A 139 22.19 49.85 19.25
N GLU A 140 22.06 51.17 19.37
CA GLU A 140 22.77 51.93 20.40
C GLU A 140 22.32 51.57 21.83
N LEU A 141 21.03 51.27 22.02
CA LEU A 141 20.49 50.81 23.29
C LEU A 141 21.00 49.41 23.66
N GLU A 142 21.04 48.49 22.70
CA GLU A 142 21.60 47.13 22.89
C GLU A 142 23.10 47.17 23.24
N VAL A 143 23.89 47.99 22.53
CA VAL A 143 25.34 48.12 22.77
C VAL A 143 25.63 48.70 24.17
N LYS A 144 24.78 49.61 24.67
CA LYS A 144 24.92 50.17 26.03
C LYS A 144 24.62 49.13 27.12
N GLN A 145 23.67 48.22 26.90
CA GLN A 145 23.34 47.17 27.88
C GLN A 145 24.45 46.11 27.99
N ASN A 146 25.14 45.81 26.89
CA ASN A 146 26.26 44.86 26.87
C ASN A 146 27.60 45.43 27.38
N LYS A 147 27.67 46.71 27.78
CA LYS A 147 28.89 47.34 28.33
C LYS A 147 28.94 47.28 29.86
N ARG A 148 28.62 46.11 30.43
CA ARG A 148 28.82 45.77 31.84
C ARG A 148 29.73 44.55 31.96
N ILE A 149 31.01 44.71 31.61
CA ILE A 149 32.23 44.23 32.30
C ILE A 149 33.36 45.18 31.88
#